data_AF-A0AAP5J5K7-F1
#
_entry.id   AF-A0AAP5J5K7-F1
#
_cell.length_a   1.000
_cell.length_b   1.000
_cell.length_c   1.000
_cell.angle_alpha   90.00
_cell.angle_beta   90.00
_cell.angle_gamma   90.00
#
_symmetry.space_group_name_H-M   'P 1'
#
loop_
_entity.id
_entity.type
_entity.pdbx_description
1 polymer ?
#
loop_
_entity_poly.entity_id
_entity_poly.type
_entity_poly.pdbx_seq_one_letter_code
_entity_poly.pdbx_strand_id
1 'polypeptide(L)'
;MNETKKYLVIKAIAQGKKTKKRACVELNLSERQINRLLLAYQQKGKEAFRHGNRNRKPKHAIPDEIKERVLKKYLSYETYKPNVLHFCELLAE
;
A
#
# COMPACT_ATOMS: atom_id res chain seq x y z
N MET A 1 -1.18 -7.96 -7.76
CA MET A 1 -2.64 -7.89 -8.04
C MET A 1 -3.25 -6.72 -7.27
N ASN A 2 -3.89 -5.77 -7.97
CA ASN A 2 -4.38 -4.52 -7.40
C ASN A 2 -5.53 -4.74 -6.39
N GLU A 3 -5.45 -4.11 -5.21
CA GLU A 3 -6.49 -4.13 -4.16
C GLU A 3 -7.86 -3.72 -4.71
N THR A 4 -7.87 -2.68 -5.55
CA THR A 4 -9.08 -2.16 -6.19
C THR A 4 -9.72 -3.19 -7.11
N LYS A 5 -8.92 -3.94 -7.87
CA LYS A 5 -9.44 -5.00 -8.76
C LYS A 5 -10.13 -6.10 -7.93
N LYS A 6 -9.50 -6.56 -6.84
CA LYS A 6 -10.10 -7.54 -5.92
C LYS A 6 -11.44 -7.05 -5.38
N TYR A 7 -11.47 -5.83 -4.87
CA TYR A 7 -12.68 -5.22 -4.34
C TYR A 7 -13.81 -5.16 -5.38
N LEU A 8 -13.54 -4.66 -6.59
CA LEU A 8 -14.56 -4.50 -7.63
C LEU A 8 -15.15 -5.85 -8.06
N VAL A 9 -14.31 -6.88 -8.20
CA VAL A 9 -14.77 -8.21 -8.60
C VAL A 9 -15.60 -8.86 -7.50
N ILE A 10 -15.16 -8.80 -6.24
CA ILE A 10 -15.91 -9.37 -5.12
C ILE A 10 -17.20 -8.59 -4.87
N LYS A 11 -17.19 -7.27 -5.01
CA LYS A 11 -18.41 -6.43 -4.97
C LYS A 11 -19.40 -6.84 -6.05
N ALA A 12 -18.94 -7.11 -7.28
CA ALA A 12 -19.80 -7.56 -8.35
C ALA A 12 -20.45 -8.93 -8.05
N ILE A 13 -19.72 -9.84 -7.39
CA ILE A 13 -20.27 -11.12 -6.91
C ILE A 13 -21.34 -10.88 -5.84
N ALA A 14 -21.05 -10.04 -4.85
CA ALA A 14 -21.98 -9.72 -3.76
C ALA A 14 -23.27 -9.05 -4.27
N GLN A 15 -23.20 -8.32 -5.39
CA GLN A 15 -24.36 -7.71 -6.05
C GLN A 15 -25.09 -8.65 -7.02
N GLY A 16 -24.68 -9.92 -7.12
CA GLY A 16 -25.27 -10.90 -8.06
C GLY A 16 -24.93 -10.65 -9.54
N LYS A 17 -24.06 -9.69 -9.85
CA LYS A 17 -23.66 -9.32 -11.22
C LYS A 17 -22.58 -10.22 -11.82
N LYS A 18 -21.94 -11.07 -11.01
CA LYS A 18 -20.83 -11.92 -11.43
C LYS A 18 -20.84 -13.26 -10.68
N THR A 19 -20.49 -14.34 -11.39
CA THR A 19 -20.39 -15.68 -10.80
C THR A 19 -19.04 -15.92 -10.14
N LYS A 20 -19.00 -16.80 -9.13
CA LYS A 20 -17.76 -17.18 -8.43
C LYS A 20 -16.73 -17.79 -9.39
N LYS A 21 -17.15 -18.68 -10.30
CA LYS A 21 -16.28 -19.32 -11.30
C LYS A 21 -15.57 -18.29 -12.19
N ARG A 22 -16.29 -17.26 -12.69
CA ARG A 22 -15.67 -16.18 -13.48
C ARG A 22 -14.66 -15.38 -12.66
N ALA A 23 -14.98 -15.09 -11.40
CA ALA A 23 -14.07 -14.38 -10.52
C ALA A 23 -12.79 -15.19 -10.21
N CYS A 24 -12.87 -16.52 -10.09
CA CYS A 24 -11.70 -17.38 -9.93
C CYS A 24 -10.72 -17.20 -11.10
N VAL A 25 -11.22 -17.21 -12.34
CA VAL A 25 -10.41 -17.03 -13.54
C VAL A 25 -9.85 -15.61 -13.63
N GLU A 26 -10.68 -14.59 -13.43
CA GLU A 26 -10.27 -13.18 -13.58
C GLU A 26 -9.25 -12.72 -12.52
N LEU A 27 -9.38 -13.25 -11.30
CA LEU A 27 -8.49 -12.96 -10.19
C LEU A 27 -7.32 -13.95 -10.09
N ASN A 28 -7.36 -15.03 -10.86
CA ASN A 28 -6.46 -16.18 -10.75
C ASN A 28 -6.35 -16.69 -9.29
N LEU A 29 -7.52 -16.91 -8.67
CA LEU A 29 -7.65 -17.36 -7.29
C LEU A 29 -8.52 -18.61 -7.22
N SER A 30 -8.28 -19.44 -6.21
CA SER A 30 -9.16 -20.58 -5.92
C SER A 30 -10.53 -20.12 -5.42
N GLU A 31 -11.54 -20.95 -5.60
CA GLU A 31 -12.90 -20.68 -5.10
C GLU A 31 -12.92 -20.47 -3.58
N ARG A 32 -12.06 -21.17 -2.84
CA ARG A 32 -11.85 -20.97 -1.40
C ARG A 32 -11.40 -19.55 -1.09
N GLN A 33 -10.46 -19.00 -1.85
CA GLN A 33 -9.99 -17.63 -1.67
C GLN A 33 -11.08 -16.61 -2.02
N ILE A 34 -11.87 -16.86 -3.08
CA ILE A 34 -13.03 -16.03 -3.41
C ILE A 34 -14.04 -16.01 -2.27
N ASN A 35 -14.39 -17.17 -1.70
CA ASN A 35 -15.31 -17.27 -0.56
C ASN A 35 -14.76 -16.53 0.67
N ARG A 36 -13.45 -16.66 0.98
CA ARG A 36 -12.81 -15.89 2.07
C ARG A 36 -12.91 -14.38 1.85
N LEU A 37 -12.67 -13.91 0.63
CA LEU A 37 -12.79 -12.48 0.30
C LEU A 37 -14.24 -12.01 0.38
N LEU A 38 -15.22 -12.84 0.01
CA LEU A 38 -16.64 -12.53 0.12
C LEU A 38 -17.07 -12.37 1.58
N LEU A 39 -16.64 -13.29 2.46
CA LEU A 39 -16.87 -13.18 3.92
C LEU A 39 -16.21 -11.93 4.49
N ALA A 40 -14.97 -11.64 4.10
CA ALA A 40 -14.27 -10.43 4.55
C ALA A 40 -14.99 -9.15 4.07
N TYR A 41 -15.50 -9.15 2.83
CA TYR A 41 -16.31 -8.06 2.28
C TYR A 41 -17.62 -7.86 3.05
N GLN A 42 -18.30 -8.93 3.45
CA GLN A 42 -19.52 -8.83 4.27
C GLN A 42 -19.24 -8.22 5.65
N GLN A 43 -18.08 -8.49 6.25
CA GLN A 43 -17.73 -7.99 7.58
C GLN A 43 -17.17 -6.56 7.57
N LYS A 44 -16.33 -6.22 6.60
CA LYS A 44 -15.53 -4.97 6.60
C LYS A 44 -15.71 -4.11 5.35
N GLY A 45 -16.53 -4.55 4.39
CA GLY A 45 -16.74 -3.86 3.12
C GLY A 45 -15.44 -3.68 2.34
N LYS A 46 -15.20 -2.45 1.86
CA LYS A 46 -14.00 -2.09 1.08
C LYS A 46 -12.71 -2.22 1.88
N GLU A 47 -12.76 -2.02 3.19
CA GLU A 47 -11.58 -2.04 4.06
C GLU A 47 -10.95 -3.44 4.18
N ALA A 48 -11.71 -4.50 3.87
CA ALA A 48 -11.21 -5.88 3.81
C ALA A 48 -10.04 -6.08 2.83
N PHE A 49 -9.94 -5.23 1.81
CA PHE A 49 -8.96 -5.36 0.72
C PHE A 49 -7.73 -4.48 0.92
N ARG A 50 -7.75 -3.61 1.94
CA ARG A 50 -6.63 -2.74 2.28
C ARG A 50 -5.49 -3.59 2.84
N HIS A 51 -4.27 -3.40 2.36
CA HIS A 51 -3.11 -4.12 2.87
C HIS A 51 -2.97 -3.90 4.38
N GLY A 52 -2.72 -4.97 5.14
CA GLY A 52 -2.52 -4.88 6.58
C GLY A 52 -1.32 -4.04 7.03
N ASN A 53 -0.38 -3.74 6.11
CA ASN A 53 0.79 -2.88 6.36
C ASN A 53 0.53 -1.43 5.95
N ARG A 54 -0.63 -1.15 5.35
CA ARG A 54 -1.02 0.21 4.99
C ARG A 54 -1.13 1.02 6.28
N ASN A 55 -0.43 2.15 6.32
CA ASN A 55 -0.31 3.05 7.47
C ASN A 55 0.38 2.45 8.71
N ARG A 56 1.00 1.26 8.61
CA ARG A 56 1.85 0.73 9.69
C ARG A 56 3.31 1.06 9.38
N LYS A 57 3.96 1.78 10.30
CA LYS A 57 5.41 2.00 10.24
C LYS A 57 6.14 0.70 10.57
N PRO A 58 7.03 0.19 9.69
CA PRO A 58 7.87 -0.96 10.00
C PRO A 58 8.71 -0.72 11.27
N LYS A 59 9.02 -1.77 12.03
CA LYS A 59 9.87 -1.67 13.23
C LYS A 59 11.27 -1.10 12.93
N HIS A 60 11.81 -1.44 11.76
CA HIS A 60 13.11 -0.98 11.29
C HIS A 60 13.02 0.26 10.40
N ALA A 61 11.88 0.97 10.40
CA ALA A 61 11.78 2.20 9.65
C ALA A 61 12.64 3.29 10.30
N ILE A 62 13.28 4.11 9.46
CA ILE A 62 14.06 5.26 9.92
C ILE A 62 13.15 6.14 10.82
N PRO A 63 13.59 6.48 12.04
CA PRO A 63 12.89 7.39 12.93
C PRO A 63 12.55 8.71 12.23
N ASP A 64 11.40 9.29 12.56
CA ASP A 64 10.98 10.51 11.86
C ASP A 64 11.87 11.70 12.25
N GLU A 65 12.44 11.69 13.45
CA GLU A 65 13.49 12.61 13.89
C GLU A 65 14.70 12.66 12.94
N ILE A 66 15.18 11.49 12.48
CA ILE A 66 16.30 11.43 11.54
C ILE A 66 15.90 12.04 10.20
N LYS A 67 14.69 11.75 9.71
CA LYS A 67 14.19 12.33 8.46
C LYS A 67 14.04 13.84 8.56
N GLU A 68 13.49 14.33 9.67
CA GLU A 68 13.35 15.76 9.94
C GLU A 68 14.70 16.45 10.01
N ARG A 69 15.71 15.82 10.64
CA ARG A 69 17.07 16.35 10.69
C ARG A 69 17.68 16.47 9.30
N VAL A 70 17.55 15.43 8.47
CA VAL A 70 18.02 15.44 7.08
C VAL A 70 17.30 16.51 6.26
N LEU A 71 15.99 16.63 6.39
CA LEU A 71 15.20 17.66 5.70
C LEU A 71 15.61 19.07 6.13
N LYS A 72 15.77 19.32 7.44
CA LYS A 72 16.23 20.61 7.96
C LYS A 72 17.62 20.97 7.44
N LYS A 73 18.56 20.02 7.43
CA LYS A 73 19.93 20.22 6.89
C LYS A 73 19.90 20.52 5.39
N TYR A 74 19.01 19.88 4.63
CA TYR A 74 18.86 20.19 3.21
C TYR A 74 18.22 21.56 2.97
N LEU A 75 17.20 21.91 3.76
CA LEU A 75 16.48 23.18 3.62
C LEU A 75 17.27 24.38 4.12
N SER A 76 18.28 24.20 4.98
CA SER A 76 19.16 25.29 5.42
C SER A 76 20.07 25.84 4.31
N TYR A 77 20.19 25.16 3.17
CA TYR A 77 20.89 25.71 2.00
C TYR A 77 19.97 26.66 1.24
N GLU A 78 20.18 27.97 1.40
CA GLU A 78 19.35 29.01 0.78
C GLU A 78 19.76 29.31 -0.68
N THR A 79 21.05 29.50 -0.94
CA THR A 79 21.57 29.99 -2.22
C THR A 79 22.05 28.88 -3.16
N TYR A 80 22.81 27.92 -2.63
CA TYR A 80 23.37 26.81 -3.41
C TYR A 80 22.98 25.49 -2.77
N LYS A 81 21.92 24.87 -3.31
CA LYS A 81 21.50 23.55 -2.84
C LYS A 81 22.43 22.49 -3.41
N PRO A 82 22.99 21.61 -2.58
CA PRO A 82 23.77 20.48 -3.07
C PRO A 82 22.86 19.59 -3.93
N ASN A 83 23.45 19.03 -4.99
CA ASN A 83 22.80 17.93 -5.72
C ASN A 83 22.73 16.68 -4.83
N VAL A 84 21.98 15.65 -5.23
CA VAL A 84 21.73 14.47 -4.39
C VAL A 84 23.04 13.76 -3.99
N LEU A 85 24.00 13.63 -4.92
CA LEU A 85 25.28 12.98 -4.66
C LEU A 85 26.08 13.75 -3.61
N HIS A 86 26.24 15.05 -3.82
CA HIS A 86 27.00 15.91 -2.92
C HIS A 86 26.33 16.02 -1.55
N PHE A 87 25.00 16.04 -1.48
CA PHE A 87 24.30 16.04 -0.20
C PHE A 87 24.50 14.73 0.58
N CYS A 88 24.58 13.59 -0.11
CA CYS A 88 24.92 12.31 0.53
C CYS A 88 26.34 12.32 1.11
N GLU A 89 27.32 12.91 0.43
CA GLU A 89 28.68 13.11 0.95
C GLU A 89 28.65 13.96 2.23
N LEU A 90 27.94 15.09 2.20
CA LEU A 90 27.76 15.98 3.35
C LEU A 90 26.99 15.34 4.52
N LEU A 91 26.25 14.25 4.30
CA LEU A 91 25.57 13.49 5.37
C LEU A 91 26.47 12.42 5.98
N ALA A 92 27.54 12.01 5.28
CA ALA A 92 28.50 11.02 5.72
C ALA A 92 29.65 11.64 6.54
N GLU A 93 29.88 12.94 6.39
CA GLU A 93 30.70 13.79 7.29
C GLU A 93 30.01 14.04 8.64
#